data_AF-A0A972LI50-F1
#
_entry.id   AF-A0A972LI50-F1
#
_cell.length_a   1.000
_cell.length_b   1.000
_cell.length_c   1.000
_cell.angle_alpha   90.00
_cell.angle_beta   90.00
_cell.angle_gamma   90.00
#
_symmetry.space_group_name_H-M   'P 1'
#
loop_
_entity.id
_entity.type
_entity.pdbx_description
1 polymer ?
#
loop_
_entity_poly.entity_id
_entity_poly.type
_entity_poly.pdbx_seq_one_letter_code
_entity_poly.pdbx_strand_id
1 'polypeptide(L)'
;MKRLLFVLTIVSSLFILAPGGSALFAAGTDGFSGRNYLKMESPVRTFYVNGFVHGMSIVQPMADENAIVPWLETCIGRMGPVQFEKTLTEYINAHPELQDARLDVLAFLAFKAECRKK
;
A
#
# COMPACT_ATOMS: atom_id res chain seq x y z
N MET A 1 -18.90 -22.10 -44.42
CA MET A 1 -17.58 -22.20 -43.76
C MET A 1 -16.76 -20.90 -43.80
N LYS A 2 -16.74 -20.11 -44.90
CA LYS A 2 -16.00 -18.82 -44.97
C LYS A 2 -16.45 -17.73 -43.98
N ARG A 3 -17.74 -17.69 -43.60
CA ARG A 3 -18.27 -16.68 -42.65
C ARG A 3 -17.86 -16.93 -41.19
N LEU A 4 -17.62 -18.18 -40.80
CA LEU A 4 -17.18 -18.51 -39.43
C LEU A 4 -15.72 -18.09 -39.17
N LEU A 5 -14.87 -18.20 -40.20
CA LEU A 5 -13.47 -17.79 -40.16
C LEU A 5 -13.30 -16.28 -39.95
N PHE A 6 -14.21 -15.46 -40.49
CA PHE A 6 -14.19 -14.01 -40.35
C PHE A 6 -14.59 -13.53 -38.94
N VAL A 7 -15.51 -14.24 -38.29
CA VAL A 7 -15.95 -13.88 -36.92
C VAL A 7 -14.85 -14.19 -35.91
N LEU A 8 -14.13 -15.29 -36.08
CA LEU A 8 -13.00 -15.67 -35.23
C LEU A 8 -11.83 -14.67 -35.27
N THR A 9 -11.60 -14.01 -36.41
CA THR A 9 -10.54 -12.99 -36.54
C THR A 9 -10.90 -11.69 -35.84
N ILE A 10 -12.19 -11.30 -35.83
CA ILE A 10 -12.68 -10.10 -35.15
C ILE A 10 -12.70 -10.29 -33.63
N VAL A 11 -13.07 -11.48 -33.14
CA VAL A 11 -13.05 -11.76 -31.69
C VAL A 11 -11.62 -11.84 -31.14
N SER A 12 -10.65 -12.34 -31.92
CA SER A 12 -9.22 -12.31 -31.51
C SER A 12 -8.64 -10.90 -31.45
N SER A 13 -9.11 -9.97 -32.29
CA SER A 13 -8.57 -8.60 -32.31
C SER A 13 -9.15 -7.69 -31.21
N LEU A 14 -10.31 -8.05 -30.63
CA LEU A 14 -10.88 -7.36 -29.47
C LEU A 14 -10.15 -7.62 -28.15
N PHE A 15 -9.36 -8.70 -28.05
CA PHE A 15 -8.53 -8.97 -26.86
C PHE A 15 -7.18 -8.25 -26.87
N ILE A 16 -6.76 -7.66 -28.00
CA ILE A 16 -5.45 -6.98 -28.13
C ILE A 16 -5.53 -5.51 -27.67
N LEU A 17 -6.74 -4.96 -27.52
CA LEU A 17 -6.99 -3.57 -27.09
C LEU A 17 -7.60 -3.45 -25.69
N ALA A 18 -7.49 -4.48 -24.86
CA ALA A 18 -7.45 -4.21 -23.43
C ALA A 18 -6.03 -3.70 -23.15
N PRO A 19 -5.82 -2.45 -22.70
CA PRO A 19 -4.63 -2.16 -21.93
C PRO A 19 -4.78 -3.04 -20.69
N GLY A 20 -4.25 -4.25 -20.79
CA GLY A 20 -4.09 -5.16 -19.67
C GLY A 20 -3.26 -4.38 -18.69
N GLY A 21 -3.95 -3.75 -17.74
CA GLY A 21 -3.37 -3.08 -16.62
C GLY A 21 -2.45 -4.10 -16.00
N SER A 22 -1.17 -3.96 -16.36
CA SER A 22 -0.09 -4.66 -15.74
C SER A 22 0.05 -3.97 -14.39
N ALA A 23 -0.94 -4.19 -13.53
CA ALA A 23 -0.78 -4.10 -12.10
C ALA A 23 0.25 -5.19 -11.82
N LEU A 24 1.50 -4.76 -11.96
CA LEU A 24 2.69 -5.50 -11.65
C LEU A 24 2.45 -6.17 -10.31
N PHE A 25 2.19 -7.47 -10.36
CA PHE A 25 2.58 -8.38 -9.31
C PHE A 25 4.12 -8.32 -9.25
N ALA A 26 4.65 -7.26 -8.66
CA ALA A 26 6.02 -7.22 -8.18
C ALA A 26 6.06 -8.13 -6.94
N ALA A 27 6.10 -9.44 -7.19
CA ALA A 27 6.50 -10.44 -6.22
C ALA A 27 8.01 -10.28 -6.01
N GLY A 28 8.34 -9.33 -5.14
CA GLY A 28 9.68 -8.93 -4.73
C GLY A 28 9.49 -7.74 -3.82
N THR A 29 10.22 -7.69 -2.71
CA THR A 29 10.14 -6.63 -1.69
C THR A 29 10.36 -5.21 -2.24
N ASP A 30 10.73 -5.09 -3.51
CA ASP A 30 10.87 -3.86 -4.29
C ASP A 30 9.53 -3.21 -4.68
N GLY A 31 8.42 -3.97 -4.66
CA GLY A 31 7.07 -3.46 -5.01
C GLY A 31 6.45 -2.54 -3.95
N PHE A 32 6.89 -2.65 -2.70
CA PHE A 32 6.29 -1.99 -1.54
C PHE A 32 7.29 -1.08 -0.82
N SER A 33 7.94 -0.17 -1.56
CA SER A 33 8.76 0.91 -1.00
C SER A 33 7.96 2.19 -0.81
N GLY A 34 8.43 3.09 0.04
CA GLY A 34 7.88 4.44 0.15
C GLY A 34 7.84 5.19 -1.19
N ARG A 35 8.88 5.04 -2.01
CA ARG A 35 8.98 5.62 -3.35
C ARG A 35 7.86 5.14 -4.27
N ASN A 36 7.55 3.85 -4.25
CA ASN A 36 6.47 3.30 -5.06
C ASN A 36 5.10 3.70 -4.50
N TYR A 37 4.95 3.76 -3.18
CA TYR A 37 3.75 4.27 -2.52
C TYR A 37 3.42 5.71 -2.94
N LEU A 38 4.41 6.60 -2.98
CA LEU A 38 4.20 8.00 -3.40
C LEU A 38 3.74 8.15 -4.86
N LYS A 39 4.02 7.16 -5.72
CA LYS A 39 3.57 7.15 -7.12
C LYS A 39 2.13 6.66 -7.29
N MET A 40 1.54 6.07 -6.25
CA MET A 40 0.17 5.56 -6.30
C MET A 40 -0.85 6.70 -6.21
N GLU A 41 -2.00 6.52 -6.87
CA GLU A 41 -3.14 7.43 -6.70
C GLU A 41 -3.73 7.31 -5.27
N SER A 42 -4.38 8.37 -4.80
CA SER A 42 -4.88 8.45 -3.41
C SER A 42 -5.80 7.28 -3.00
N PRO A 43 -6.79 6.83 -3.81
CA PRO A 43 -7.62 5.68 -3.43
C PRO A 43 -6.80 4.40 -3.20
N VAL A 44 -5.73 4.21 -3.97
CA VAL A 44 -4.82 3.06 -3.85
C VAL A 44 -3.94 3.22 -2.60
N ARG A 45 -3.42 4.42 -2.35
CA ARG A 45 -2.63 4.72 -1.13
C ARG A 45 -3.44 4.49 0.15
N THR A 46 -4.67 5.00 0.21
CA THR A 46 -5.60 4.76 1.32
C THR A 46 -5.82 3.27 1.55
N PHE A 47 -6.07 2.49 0.49
CA PHE A 47 -6.29 1.05 0.60
C PHE A 47 -5.08 0.33 1.23
N TYR A 48 -3.86 0.62 0.74
CA TYR A 48 -2.64 -0.01 1.24
C TYR A 48 -2.36 0.31 2.70
N VAL A 49 -2.39 1.60 3.08
CA VAL A 49 -2.10 1.99 4.46
C VAL A 49 -3.17 1.49 5.42
N ASN A 50 -4.43 1.44 4.98
CA ASN A 50 -5.51 0.88 5.78
C ASN A 50 -5.31 -0.63 6.01
N GLY A 51 -4.93 -1.37 4.97
CA GLY A 51 -4.58 -2.79 5.07
C GLY A 51 -3.42 -3.04 6.03
N PHE A 52 -2.39 -2.18 6.01
CA PHE A 52 -1.29 -2.25 6.97
C PHE A 52 -1.76 -2.02 8.41
N VAL A 53 -2.52 -0.96 8.67
CA VAL A 53 -3.05 -0.65 10.01
C VAL A 53 -3.90 -1.80 10.57
N HIS A 54 -4.75 -2.40 9.73
CA HIS A 54 -5.54 -3.57 10.14
C HIS A 54 -4.65 -4.82 10.32
N GLY A 55 -3.65 -5.01 9.46
CA GLY A 55 -2.67 -6.10 9.61
C GLY A 55 -1.87 -5.98 10.90
N MET A 56 -1.46 -4.76 11.28
CA MET A 56 -0.82 -4.45 12.55
C MET A 56 -1.67 -4.88 13.75
N SER A 57 -2.98 -4.65 13.71
CA SER A 57 -3.90 -5.04 14.77
C SER A 57 -4.15 -6.56 14.88
N ILE A 58 -3.79 -7.33 13.85
CA ILE A 58 -3.93 -8.80 13.82
C ILE A 58 -2.67 -9.49 14.36
N VAL A 59 -1.50 -8.85 14.30
CA VAL A 59 -0.26 -9.39 14.87
C VAL A 59 -0.24 -9.14 16.38
N GLN A 60 -0.84 -10.06 17.13
CA GLN A 60 -0.76 -10.09 18.59
C GLN A 60 0.70 -10.24 19.09
N PRO A 61 1.03 -9.73 20.30
CA PRO A 61 2.39 -9.47 20.76
C PRO A 61 3.06 -10.77 21.21
N MET A 62 3.51 -11.56 20.25
CA MET A 62 4.35 -12.72 20.52
C MET A 62 5.77 -12.42 20.04
N ALA A 63 6.59 -11.91 20.96
CA ALA A 63 8.01 -12.24 21.13
C ALA A 63 9.10 -11.15 21.01
N ASP A 64 8.83 -9.85 20.83
CA ASP A 64 9.97 -8.93 20.65
C ASP A 64 9.71 -7.47 21.06
N GLU A 65 10.79 -6.74 21.37
CA GLU A 65 10.84 -5.32 21.78
C GLU A 65 10.23 -4.35 20.73
N ASN A 66 9.81 -4.89 19.59
CA ASN A 66 9.13 -4.24 18.47
C ASN A 66 7.62 -4.55 18.38
N ALA A 67 7.03 -5.19 19.39
CA ALA A 67 5.58 -5.37 19.45
C ALA A 67 4.89 -4.01 19.35
N ILE A 68 3.90 -3.91 18.47
CA ILE A 68 3.02 -2.73 18.40
C ILE A 68 2.37 -2.63 19.75
N VAL A 69 2.82 -1.62 20.47
CA VAL A 69 2.54 -1.44 21.88
C VAL A 69 1.10 -0.93 22.02
N PRO A 70 0.34 -1.34 23.04
CA PRO A 70 -1.09 -1.00 23.17
C PRO A 70 -1.42 0.51 23.04
N TRP A 71 -0.47 1.38 23.38
CA TRP A 71 -0.62 2.83 23.20
C TRP A 71 -0.66 3.25 21.72
N LEU A 72 0.08 2.57 20.85
CA LEU A 72 0.11 2.83 19.42
C LEU A 72 -1.22 2.41 18.79
N GLU A 73 -1.74 1.24 19.16
CA GLU A 73 -3.09 0.80 18.76
C GLU A 73 -4.17 1.79 19.21
N THR A 74 -4.11 2.23 20.48
CA THR A 74 -5.07 3.20 21.05
C THR A 74 -5.03 4.53 20.30
N CYS A 75 -3.85 5.02 19.95
CA CYS A 75 -3.69 6.26 19.21
C CYS A 75 -4.21 6.13 17.76
N ILE A 76 -3.78 5.08 17.06
CA ILE A 76 -4.17 4.80 15.67
C ILE A 76 -5.68 4.55 15.58
N GLY A 77 -6.30 3.93 16.58
CA GLY A 77 -7.75 3.71 16.64
C GLY A 77 -8.59 5.00 16.68
N ARG A 78 -7.98 6.15 16.93
CA ARG A 78 -8.63 7.48 16.86
C ARG A 78 -8.47 8.15 15.49
N MET A 79 -7.73 7.55 14.57
CA MET A 79 -7.46 8.07 13.24
C MET A 79 -8.32 7.33 12.21
N GLY A 80 -8.70 8.03 11.13
CA GLY A 80 -9.43 7.44 10.01
C GLY A 80 -8.52 7.15 8.79
N PRO A 81 -9.02 6.43 7.77
CA PRO A 81 -8.25 6.07 6.57
C PRO A 81 -7.57 7.25 5.87
N VAL A 82 -8.26 8.39 5.76
CA VAL A 82 -7.71 9.63 5.19
C VAL A 82 -6.52 10.14 6.00
N GLN A 83 -6.59 10.02 7.33
CA GLN A 83 -5.51 10.45 8.21
C GLN A 83 -4.34 9.46 8.18
N PHE A 84 -4.59 8.17 7.96
CA PHE A 84 -3.53 7.19 7.74
C PHE A 84 -2.72 7.51 6.49
N GLU A 85 -3.40 7.74 5.35
CA GLU A 85 -2.73 8.12 4.10
C GLU A 85 -1.92 9.39 4.28
N LYS A 86 -2.53 10.42 4.88
CA LYS A 86 -1.87 11.69 5.13
C LYS A 86 -0.61 11.52 5.97
N THR A 87 -0.73 10.83 7.11
CA THR A 87 0.38 10.62 8.06
C THR A 87 1.56 9.90 7.40
N LEU A 88 1.28 8.83 6.66
CA LEU A 88 2.32 8.07 5.96
C LEU A 88 2.95 8.88 4.83
N THR A 89 2.12 9.55 4.01
CA THR A 89 2.60 10.38 2.90
C THR A 89 3.50 11.52 3.39
N GLU A 90 3.08 12.23 4.45
CA GLU A 90 3.87 13.32 5.06
C GLU A 90 5.19 12.79 5.63
N TYR A 91 5.18 11.65 6.31
CA TYR A 91 6.39 11.04 6.85
C TYR A 91 7.40 10.66 5.76
N ILE A 92 6.96 10.01 4.68
CA ILE A 92 7.84 9.60 3.57
C ILE A 92 8.42 10.81 2.84
N ASN A 93 7.62 11.87 2.66
CA ASN A 93 8.11 13.11 2.03
C ASN A 93 9.12 13.86 2.93
N ALA A 94 8.97 13.78 4.25
CA ALA A 94 9.88 14.40 5.21
C ALA A 94 11.23 13.66 5.36
N HIS A 95 11.30 12.38 4.96
CA HIS A 95 12.49 11.53 5.10
C HIS A 95 12.90 10.94 3.74
N PRO A 96 13.42 11.77 2.80
CA PRO A 96 13.80 11.33 1.46
C PRO A 96 14.82 10.18 1.46
N GLU A 97 15.68 10.12 2.46
CA GLU A 97 16.68 9.07 2.66
C GLU A 97 16.08 7.69 2.97
N LEU A 98 14.81 7.65 3.43
CA LEU A 98 14.11 6.40 3.76
C LEU A 98 13.11 5.98 2.66
N GLN A 99 13.00 6.70 1.55
CA GLN A 99 11.97 6.40 0.53
C GLN A 99 12.08 5.00 -0.08
N ASP A 100 13.30 4.44 -0.16
CA ASP A 100 13.49 3.08 -0.67
C ASP A 100 13.28 2.00 0.39
N ALA A 101 13.02 2.38 1.64
CA ALA A 101 12.67 1.44 2.71
C ALA A 101 11.30 0.81 2.48
N ARG A 102 11.08 -0.35 3.11
CA ARG A 102 9.82 -1.07 3.06
C ARG A 102 8.68 -0.24 3.66
N LEU A 103 7.52 -0.31 3.01
CA LEU A 103 6.35 0.48 3.36
C LEU A 103 5.79 0.17 4.75
N ASP A 104 5.90 -1.07 5.20
CA ASP A 104 5.49 -1.48 6.55
C ASP A 104 6.37 -0.85 7.64
N VAL A 105 7.69 -0.84 7.43
CA VAL A 105 8.63 -0.14 8.31
C VAL A 105 8.34 1.36 8.34
N LEU A 106 8.15 1.97 7.16
CA LEU A 106 7.81 3.39 7.04
C LEU A 106 6.49 3.72 7.74
N ALA A 107 5.48 2.88 7.60
CA ALA A 107 4.18 3.07 8.25
C ALA A 107 4.28 2.94 9.77
N PHE A 108 4.99 1.94 10.29
CA PHE A 108 5.26 1.84 11.73
C PHE A 108 5.96 3.10 12.26
N LEU A 109 7.02 3.56 11.59
CA LEU A 109 7.75 4.75 12.01
C LEU A 109 6.89 6.02 11.92
N ALA A 110 6.10 6.18 10.85
CA ALA A 110 5.20 7.29 10.65
C ALA A 110 4.17 7.40 11.78
N PHE A 111 3.49 6.30 12.09
CA PHE A 111 2.48 6.28 13.16
C PHE A 111 3.11 6.41 14.54
N LYS A 112 4.26 5.78 14.78
CA LYS A 112 5.02 5.97 16.03
C LYS A 112 5.40 7.44 16.23
N ALA A 113 5.85 8.13 15.18
CA ALA A 113 6.21 9.54 15.23
C ALA A 113 4.99 10.43 15.47
N GLU A 114 3.89 10.21 14.73
CA GLU A 114 2.66 10.98 14.88
C GLU A 114 2.03 10.83 16.26
N CYS A 115 1.94 9.59 16.75
CA CYS A 115 1.32 9.29 18.03
C CYS A 115 2.15 9.73 19.25
N ARG A 116 3.46 10.00 19.08
CA ARG A 116 4.32 10.56 20.14
C ARG A 116 4.31 12.09 20.21
N LYS A 117 3.70 12.78 19.23
CA LYS A 117 3.51 14.24 19.29
C LYS A 117 2.38 14.64 20.24
N LYS A 118 1.54 13.70 20.65
CA LYS A 118 0.38 13.90 21.52
C LYS A 118 0.63 13.26 22.88
#